data_AF-A0A9D8PKB9-F1
#
_entry.id   AF-A0A9D8PKB9-F1
#
_cell.length_a   1.000
_cell.length_b   1.000
_cell.length_c   1.000
_cell.angle_alpha   90.00
_cell.angle_beta   90.00
_cell.angle_gamma   90.00
#
_symmetry.space_group_name_H-M   'P 1'
#
loop_
_entity.id
_entity.type
_entity.pdbx_description
1 polymer ?
#
loop_
_entity_poly.entity_id
_entity_poly.type
_entity_poly.pdbx_seq_one_letter_code
_entity_poly.pdbx_strand_id
1 'polypeptide(L)'
;MTAPDILAITARKVHSLSDDWFPVVYGCLERGLGFYLIGAVPIGKYSRGPRKGQKKFPPKKHHQRVVITTDEKRQAQIEWENTTGLCSCCGGSGKQVKSISIYGTTYSDCVACDGTGKALHLRGQSTTTNLE
;
A
#
# COMPACT_ATOMS: atom_id res chain seq x y z
N MET A 1 5.34 -6.84 9.53
CA MET A 1 4.20 -6.19 8.86
C MET A 1 4.57 -5.91 7.42
N THR A 2 3.64 -6.12 6.49
CA THR A 2 3.85 -5.79 5.06
C THR A 2 3.51 -4.32 4.86
N ALA A 3 4.24 -3.63 3.99
CA ALA A 3 3.94 -2.25 3.64
C ALA A 3 2.49 -2.11 3.15
N PRO A 4 1.77 -1.04 3.53
CA PRO A 4 0.43 -0.79 3.04
C PRO A 4 0.45 -0.51 1.54
N ASP A 5 -0.57 -0.99 0.84
CA ASP A 5 -0.81 -0.60 -0.55
C ASP A 5 -1.53 0.75 -0.58
N ILE A 6 -0.75 1.82 -0.53
CA ILE A 6 -1.26 3.20 -0.53
C ILE A 6 -2.09 3.49 -1.78
N LEU A 7 -1.74 2.92 -2.94
CA LEU A 7 -2.51 3.12 -4.17
C LEU A 7 -3.89 2.49 -4.07
N ALA A 8 -4.00 1.27 -3.51
CA ALA A 8 -5.30 0.65 -3.24
C ALA A 8 -6.13 1.40 -2.19
N ILE A 9 -5.49 1.90 -1.13
CA ILE A 9 -6.16 2.72 -0.10
C ILE A 9 -6.72 4.00 -0.74
N THR A 10 -5.90 4.70 -1.54
CA THR A 10 -6.29 5.93 -2.22
C THR A 10 -7.44 5.68 -3.19
N ALA A 11 -7.34 4.65 -4.02
CA ALA A 11 -8.37 4.30 -5.00
C ALA A 11 -9.72 4.01 -4.33
N ARG A 12 -9.71 3.24 -3.23
CA ARG A 12 -10.94 2.93 -2.47
C ARG A 12 -11.57 4.18 -1.88
N LYS A 13 -10.76 5.08 -1.31
CA LYS A 13 -11.24 6.34 -0.74
C LYS A 13 -11.82 7.28 -1.79
N VAL A 14 -11.04 7.61 -2.83
CA VAL A 14 -11.40 8.61 -3.84
C VAL A 14 -12.61 8.18 -4.67
N HIS A 15 -12.67 6.90 -5.04
CA HIS A 15 -13.72 6.37 -5.92
C HIS A 15 -14.83 5.64 -5.16
N SER A 16 -14.85 5.75 -3.82
CA SER A 16 -15.84 5.08 -2.95
C SER A 16 -16.00 3.58 -3.27
N LEU A 17 -14.88 2.90 -3.53
CA LEU A 17 -14.88 1.48 -3.84
C LEU A 17 -15.01 0.67 -2.54
N SER A 18 -15.52 -0.55 -2.66
CA SER A 18 -15.58 -1.50 -1.55
C SER A 18 -14.20 -1.73 -0.91
N ASP A 19 -14.19 -1.97 0.41
CA ASP A 19 -12.98 -2.33 1.14
C ASP A 19 -12.33 -3.62 0.62
N ASP A 20 -13.13 -4.52 0.05
CA ASP A 20 -12.67 -5.78 -0.56
C ASP A 20 -12.19 -5.62 -2.01
N TRP A 21 -12.19 -4.39 -2.55
CA TRP A 21 -11.66 -4.12 -3.87
C TRP A 21 -10.12 -4.21 -3.85
N PHE A 22 -9.56 -4.94 -4.82
CA PHE A 22 -8.11 -5.03 -4.98
C PHE A 22 -7.67 -4.65 -6.39
N PRO A 23 -6.61 -3.83 -6.53
CA PRO A 23 -5.97 -3.61 -7.80
C PRO A 23 -5.27 -4.88 -8.28
N VAL A 24 -5.39 -5.14 -9.59
CA VAL A 24 -4.76 -6.26 -10.30
C VAL A 24 -3.71 -5.75 -11.28
N VAL A 25 -3.92 -4.54 -11.81
CA VAL A 25 -2.99 -3.86 -12.70
C VAL A 25 -2.74 -2.47 -12.15
N TYR A 26 -1.47 -2.07 -12.14
CA TYR A 26 -1.02 -0.72 -11.81
C TYR A 26 -0.33 -0.15 -13.04
N GLY A 27 -0.50 1.14 -13.26
CA GLY A 27 0.34 1.88 -14.17
C GLY A 27 0.43 3.35 -13.80
N CYS A 28 1.47 3.99 -14.30
CA CYS A 28 1.70 5.42 -14.15
C CYS A 28 1.20 6.12 -15.40
N LEU A 29 0.54 7.26 -15.22
CA LEU A 29 0.25 8.16 -16.34
C LEU A 29 1.53 8.86 -16.79
N GLU A 30 1.55 9.34 -18.03
CA GLU A 30 2.70 10.04 -18.57
C GLU A 30 3.14 11.20 -17.67
N ARG A 31 4.46 11.36 -17.55
CA ARG A 31 5.10 12.45 -16.78
C ARG A 31 4.72 12.50 -15.29
N GLY A 32 4.20 11.41 -14.71
CA GLY A 32 3.91 11.33 -13.28
C GLY A 32 2.68 12.13 -12.83
N LEU A 33 1.78 12.45 -13.77
CA LEU A 33 0.54 13.19 -13.48
C LEU A 33 -0.45 12.40 -12.60
N GLY A 34 -0.27 11.08 -12.50
CA GLY A 34 -1.08 10.23 -11.65
C GLY A 34 -0.87 8.76 -11.94
N PHE A 35 -1.78 7.95 -11.42
CA PHE A 35 -1.76 6.50 -11.52
C PHE A 35 -3.10 6.02 -12.05
N TYR A 36 -3.07 5.05 -12.96
CA TYR A 36 -4.26 4.31 -13.34
C TYR A 36 -4.18 2.91 -12.73
N LEU A 37 -5.31 2.45 -12.18
CA LEU A 37 -5.43 1.13 -11.60
C LEU A 37 -6.61 0.40 -12.25
N ILE A 38 -6.45 -0.91 -12.41
CA ILE A 38 -7.53 -1.79 -12.84
C ILE A 38 -7.68 -2.86 -11.78
N GLY A 39 -8.89 -3.03 -11.25
CA GLY A 39 -9.13 -3.96 -10.16
C GLY A 39 -10.59 -4.37 -10.02
N ALA A 40 -10.84 -5.28 -9.10
CA ALA A 40 -12.17 -5.79 -8.79
C ALA A 40 -12.21 -6.39 -7.39
N VAL A 41 -13.42 -6.60 -6.89
CA VAL A 41 -13.65 -7.44 -5.71
C VAL A 41 -13.43 -8.92 -6.10
N PRO A 42 -12.57 -9.68 -5.40
CA PRO A 42 -12.37 -11.10 -5.65
C PRO A 42 -13.68 -11.89 -5.44
N ILE A 43 -13.94 -12.85 -6.32
CA ILE A 43 -15.10 -13.76 -6.25
C ILE A 43 -14.83 -15.01 -5.40
N GLY A 44 -13.73 -15.01 -4.65
CA GLY A 44 -13.29 -16.12 -3.80
C GLY A 44 -11.79 -16.37 -3.90
N LYS A 45 -11.38 -17.59 -3.56
CA LYS A 45 -9.99 -18.06 -3.65
C LYS A 45 -9.93 -19.33 -4.50
N TYR A 46 -8.79 -19.57 -5.15
CA TYR A 46 -8.57 -20.86 -5.82
C TYR A 46 -8.49 -21.97 -4.77
N SER A 47 -9.31 -23.01 -4.92
CA SER A 47 -9.37 -24.13 -3.97
C SER A 47 -8.35 -25.24 -4.24
N ARG A 48 -7.81 -25.30 -5.47
CA ARG A 48 -6.90 -26.36 -5.95
C ARG A 48 -5.84 -25.80 -6.90
N GLY A 49 -4.81 -26.61 -7.17
CA GLY A 49 -3.74 -26.33 -8.12
C GLY A 49 -2.62 -25.42 -7.58
N PRO A 50 -1.63 -25.06 -8.42
CA PRO A 50 -0.46 -24.28 -7.99
C PRO A 50 -0.79 -22.90 -7.41
N ARG A 51 -1.97 -22.36 -7.73
CA ARG A 51 -2.45 -21.06 -7.25
C ARG A 51 -3.40 -21.16 -6.05
N LYS A 52 -3.51 -22.33 -5.41
CA LYS A 52 -4.40 -22.54 -4.27
C LYS A 52 -4.19 -21.47 -3.19
N GLY A 53 -5.28 -20.94 -2.65
CA GLY A 53 -5.27 -19.88 -1.65
C GLY A 53 -5.15 -18.46 -2.21
N GLN A 54 -4.68 -18.29 -3.45
CA GLN A 54 -4.65 -16.97 -4.10
C GLN A 54 -6.08 -16.49 -4.41
N LYS A 55 -6.26 -15.16 -4.41
CA LYS A 55 -7.52 -14.51 -4.79
C LYS A 55 -7.91 -14.88 -6.23
N LYS A 56 -9.17 -15.25 -6.41
CA LYS A 56 -9.79 -15.48 -7.71
C LYS A 56 -10.58 -14.23 -8.09
N PHE A 57 -10.23 -13.62 -9.21
CA PHE A 57 -10.88 -12.41 -9.70
C PHE A 57 -11.95 -12.73 -10.76
N PRO A 58 -12.97 -11.88 -10.91
CA PRO A 58 -13.95 -12.03 -11.99
C PRO A 58 -13.30 -11.81 -13.37
N PRO A 59 -13.99 -12.18 -14.47
CA PRO A 59 -13.54 -11.87 -15.82
C PRO A 59 -13.23 -10.39 -16.01
N LYS A 60 -12.22 -10.07 -16.84
CA LYS A 60 -11.68 -8.70 -17.03
C LYS A 60 -12.75 -7.63 -17.36
N LYS A 61 -13.87 -8.01 -17.99
CA LYS A 61 -14.98 -7.10 -18.31
C LYS A 61 -15.68 -6.51 -17.07
N HIS A 62 -15.54 -7.14 -15.92
CA HIS A 62 -16.09 -6.67 -14.64
C HIS A 62 -15.07 -5.88 -13.82
N HIS A 63 -13.88 -5.63 -14.36
CA HIS A 63 -12.86 -4.85 -13.65
C HIS A 63 -13.17 -3.37 -13.79
N GLN A 64 -13.10 -2.66 -12.67
CA GLN A 64 -13.22 -1.21 -12.62
C GLN A 64 -11.87 -0.60 -12.95
N ARG A 65 -11.88 0.47 -13.76
CA ARG A 65 -10.71 1.27 -14.09
C ARG A 65 -10.84 2.58 -13.35
N VAL A 66 -9.81 2.94 -12.59
CA VAL A 66 -9.79 4.17 -11.79
C VAL A 66 -8.48 4.90 -12.02
N VAL A 67 -8.54 6.21 -11.86
CA VAL A 67 -7.38 7.10 -11.94
C VAL A 67 -7.28 7.85 -10.63
N ILE A 68 -6.09 7.93 -10.07
CA ILE A 68 -5.79 8.74 -8.88
C ILE A 68 -4.63 9.67 -9.19
N THR A 69 -4.67 10.87 -8.63
CA THR A 69 -3.60 11.86 -8.77
C THR A 69 -2.48 11.61 -7.77
N THR A 70 -1.33 12.22 -8.02
CA THR A 70 -0.18 12.18 -7.10
C THR A 70 -0.52 12.83 -5.75
N ASP A 71 -1.34 13.88 -5.75
CA ASP A 71 -1.74 14.58 -4.53
C ASP A 71 -2.71 13.75 -3.67
N GLU A 72 -3.69 13.08 -4.29
CA GLU A 72 -4.58 12.16 -3.57
C GLU A 72 -3.80 11.02 -2.90
N LYS A 73 -2.82 10.45 -3.62
CA LYS A 73 -1.92 9.44 -3.07
C LYS A 73 -1.17 9.98 -1.86
N ARG A 74 -0.62 11.20 -1.96
CA ARG A 74 0.14 11.85 -0.89
C ARG A 74 -0.74 12.11 0.33
N GLN A 75 -1.96 12.59 0.14
CA GLN A 75 -2.92 12.81 1.22
C GLN A 75 -3.27 11.51 1.94
N ALA A 76 -3.60 10.45 1.20
CA ALA A 76 -3.89 9.13 1.78
C ALA A 76 -2.68 8.56 2.54
N GLN A 77 -1.47 8.80 2.03
CA GLN A 77 -0.23 8.41 2.72
C GLN A 77 -0.12 9.11 4.08
N ILE A 78 -0.25 10.45 4.12
CA ILE A 78 -0.16 11.24 5.35
C ILE A 78 -1.22 10.81 6.37
N GLU A 79 -2.47 10.63 5.91
CA GLU A 79 -3.55 10.18 6.78
C GLU A 79 -3.27 8.81 7.40
N TRP A 80 -2.86 7.84 6.58
CA TRP A 80 -2.54 6.50 7.07
C TRP A 80 -1.39 6.53 8.09
N GLU A 81 -0.36 7.32 7.82
CA GLU A 81 0.76 7.50 8.74
C GLU A 81 0.34 8.19 10.04
N ASN A 82 -0.57 9.18 9.98
CA ASN A 82 -1.13 9.82 11.17
C ASN A 82 -1.97 8.85 11.99
N THR A 83 -2.79 8.02 11.35
CA THR A 83 -3.66 7.06 12.05
C THR A 83 -2.87 5.93 12.69
N THR A 84 -1.84 5.42 12.01
CA THR A 84 -1.11 4.23 12.47
C THR A 84 0.16 4.57 13.26
N GLY A 85 0.72 5.76 13.09
CA GLY A 85 2.05 6.12 13.59
C GLY A 85 3.22 5.43 12.85
N LEU A 86 2.91 4.60 11.84
CA LEU A 86 3.89 3.78 11.14
C LEU A 86 4.34 4.46 9.85
N CYS A 87 5.54 4.13 9.38
CA CYS A 87 6.02 4.57 8.07
C CYS A 87 5.28 3.81 6.96
N SER A 88 4.66 4.54 6.04
CA SER A 88 3.92 4.00 4.89
C SER A 88 4.78 3.23 3.90
N CYS A 89 6.08 3.53 3.79
CA CYS A 89 6.98 2.84 2.86
C CYS A 89 7.34 1.42 3.32
N CYS A 90 7.51 1.20 4.63
CA CYS A 90 7.93 -0.10 5.18
C CYS A 90 6.85 -0.78 6.04
N GLY A 91 5.69 -0.13 6.21
CA GLY A 91 4.60 -0.61 7.05
C GLY A 91 4.99 -0.85 8.50
N GLY A 92 5.89 -0.03 9.06
CA GLY A 92 6.36 -0.19 10.44
C GLY A 92 7.56 -1.11 10.64
N SER A 93 8.01 -1.84 9.61
CA SER A 93 9.10 -2.82 9.79
C SER A 93 10.48 -2.19 9.96
N GLY A 94 10.66 -0.93 9.56
CA GLY A 94 11.98 -0.28 9.51
C GLY A 94 12.91 -0.82 8.42
N LYS A 95 12.51 -1.85 7.68
CA LYS A 95 13.34 -2.49 6.65
C LYS A 95 12.70 -2.37 5.27
N GLN A 96 13.52 -2.33 4.24
CA GLN A 96 13.08 -2.38 2.84
C GLN A 96 13.88 -3.42 2.07
N VAL A 97 13.29 -3.99 1.02
CA VAL A 97 14.00 -4.95 0.17
C VAL A 97 15.12 -4.24 -0.56
N LYS A 98 16.36 -4.72 -0.37
CA LYS A 98 17.55 -4.20 -1.04
C LYS A 98 17.79 -4.93 -2.37
N SER A 99 17.69 -6.25 -2.36
CA SER A 99 17.81 -7.06 -3.56
C SER A 99 17.12 -8.41 -3.39
N ILE A 100 16.71 -8.99 -4.52
CA ILE A 100 16.17 -10.35 -4.59
C ILE A 100 17.09 -11.13 -5.52
N SER A 101 17.57 -12.28 -5.04
CA SER A 101 18.44 -13.18 -5.81
C SER A 101 17.98 -14.63 -5.64
N ILE A 102 18.61 -15.55 -6.37
CA ILE A 102 18.39 -17.00 -6.17
C ILE A 102 18.74 -17.46 -4.74
N TYR A 103 19.58 -16.71 -4.03
CA TYR A 103 19.98 -16.99 -2.65
C TYR A 103 19.02 -16.38 -1.61
N GLY A 104 17.93 -15.76 -2.07
CA GLY A 104 16.91 -15.13 -1.23
C GLY A 104 16.91 -13.62 -1.32
N THR A 105 16.12 -13.03 -0.40
CA THR A 105 15.87 -11.59 -0.33
C THR A 105 16.74 -10.96 0.75
N THR A 106 17.50 -9.94 0.37
CA THR A 106 18.27 -9.13 1.31
C THR A 106 17.54 -7.83 1.62
N TYR A 107 17.70 -7.35 2.86
CA TYR A 107 17.01 -6.17 3.35
C TYR A 107 18.02 -5.09 3.78
N SER A 108 17.68 -3.83 3.57
CA SER A 108 18.38 -2.68 4.15
C SER A 108 17.47 -1.92 5.10
N ASP A 109 18.01 -0.96 5.82
CA ASP A 109 17.19 0.01 6.53
C ASP A 109 16.33 0.80 5.53
N CYS A 110 15.09 1.07 5.94
CA CYS A 110 14.15 1.87 5.17
C CYS A 110 14.58 3.34 5.21
N VAL A 111 14.98 3.89 4.06
CA VAL A 111 15.49 5.26 3.93
C VAL A 111 14.42 6.31 4.27
N ALA A 112 13.15 6.03 3.97
CA ALA A 112 12.06 6.95 4.32
C ALA A 112 11.88 7.11 5.84
N CYS A 113 12.41 6.18 6.63
CA CYS A 113 12.26 6.17 8.06
C CYS A 113 13.56 5.87 8.82
N ASP A 114 14.73 6.01 8.21
CA ASP A 114 16.03 5.70 8.83
C ASP A 114 16.02 4.45 9.75
N GLY A 115 15.37 3.37 9.31
CA GLY A 115 15.30 2.13 10.09
C GLY A 115 14.28 2.09 11.24
N THR A 116 13.66 3.19 11.66
CA THR A 116 12.84 3.20 12.88
C THR A 116 11.45 2.59 12.72
N GLY A 117 10.95 2.51 11.48
CA GLY A 117 9.57 2.08 11.19
C GLY A 117 8.50 3.11 11.51
N LYS A 118 8.83 4.26 12.13
CA LYS A 118 7.87 5.33 12.45
C LYS A 118 7.74 6.34 11.32
N ALA A 119 6.53 6.89 11.15
CA ALA A 119 6.28 7.99 10.22
C ALA A 119 7.26 9.15 10.48
N LEU A 120 7.84 9.69 9.41
CA LEU A 120 8.95 10.65 9.53
C LEU A 120 8.49 11.95 10.19
N HIS A 121 7.32 12.47 9.81
CA HIS A 121 6.76 13.71 10.34
C HIS A 121 6.24 13.61 11.78
N LEU A 122 6.17 12.39 12.35
CA LEU A 122 5.81 12.17 13.76
C LEU A 122 7.03 11.99 14.67
N ARG A 123 8.25 12.04 14.13
CA ARG A 123 9.47 11.99 14.95
C ARG A 123 9.66 13.29 15.69
N GLY A 124 9.71 13.21 17.03
CA GLY A 124 9.88 14.37 17.90
C GLY A 124 8.62 14.79 18.64
N GLN A 125 7.46 14.18 18.36
CA GLN A 125 6.31 14.24 19.28
C GLN A 125 6.59 13.26 20.43
N SER A 126 7.48 13.64 21.34
CA SER A 126 7.57 12.98 22.64
C SER A 126 6.20 13.11 23.30
N THR A 127 5.56 11.97 23.55
CA THR A 127 4.40 11.84 24.42
C THR A 127 4.70 12.50 25.76
N THR A 128 4.33 13.77 25.92
CA THR A 128 3.96 14.33 27.22
C THR A 128 2.63 13.69 27.59
N THR A 129 2.71 12.46 28.09
CA THR A 129 1.63 11.85 28.84
C THR A 129 1.51 12.66 30.12
N ASN A 130 0.61 13.65 30.14
CA ASN A 130 0.15 14.23 31.39
C ASN A 130 -0.61 13.13 32.12
N LEU A 131 0.00 12.62 33.20
CA LEU A 131 -0.70 11.93 34.26
C LEU A 131 -1.48 12.99 35.03
N GLU A 132 -2.80 12.95 34.94
CA GLU A 132 -3.73 13.47 35.95
C GLU A 132 -4.46 12.29 36.59
#